data_AF-A0A939J3R6-F1
#
_entry.id   AF-A0A939J3R6-F1
#
_cell.length_a   1.000
_cell.length_b   1.000
_cell.length_c   1.000
_cell.angle_alpha   90.00
_cell.angle_beta   90.00
_cell.angle_gamma   90.00
#
_symmetry.space_group_name_H-M   'P 1'
#
loop_
_entity.id
_entity.type
_entity.pdbx_description
1 polymer ?
#
loop_
_entity_poly.entity_id
_entity_poly.type
_entity_poly.pdbx_seq_one_letter_code
_entity_poly.pdbx_strand_id
1 'polypeptide(L)'
;MRFSLIFLILSGLLAVPAAAAPGSVLLIHSNYTAGELLSPCQEADNDARWGQAAEIECEQYIIGYIDALEATGAVGEGTDICLPAQNTPDEVRWAFMRWVHGAFTKRKAMMAAEALMETLKQDFPCKK
;
A
#
# COMPACT_ATOMS: atom_id res chain seq x y z
N MET A 1 71.84 -6.76 -24.76
CA MET A 1 71.00 -6.80 -25.98
C MET A 1 69.53 -6.81 -25.56
N ARG A 2 68.73 -5.85 -26.09
CA ARG A 2 67.26 -5.85 -26.20
C ARG A 2 66.46 -5.61 -24.91
N PHE A 3 65.36 -4.85 -24.87
CA PHE A 3 64.78 -3.80 -25.71
C PHE A 3 63.76 -3.10 -24.78
N SER A 4 63.80 -1.77 -24.70
CA SER A 4 62.72 -0.98 -24.08
C SER A 4 61.44 -1.11 -24.90
N LEU A 5 60.30 -1.30 -24.24
CA LEU A 5 58.98 -1.03 -24.82
C LEU A 5 58.09 -0.42 -23.73
N ILE A 6 58.01 0.91 -23.77
CA ILE A 6 57.03 1.71 -23.03
C ILE A 6 55.75 1.66 -23.85
N PHE A 7 54.73 0.97 -23.35
CA PHE A 7 53.37 1.04 -23.88
C PHE A 7 52.62 2.18 -23.19
N LEU A 8 52.47 3.31 -23.88
CA LEU A 8 51.52 4.38 -23.53
C LEU A 8 50.12 3.95 -24.02
N ILE A 9 49.24 3.54 -23.10
CA ILE A 9 47.83 3.32 -23.42
C ILE A 9 47.09 4.64 -23.16
N LEU A 10 46.70 5.29 -24.24
CA LEU A 10 45.87 6.49 -24.26
C LEU A 10 44.40 6.04 -24.13
N SER A 11 43.87 5.98 -22.92
CA SER A 11 42.45 5.67 -22.68
C SER A 11 41.60 6.90 -22.97
N GLY A 12 40.97 6.91 -24.14
CA GLY A 12 39.96 7.91 -24.51
C GLY A 12 38.72 7.80 -23.63
N LEU A 13 38.44 8.83 -22.84
CA LEU A 13 37.16 9.05 -22.19
C LEU A 13 36.12 9.38 -23.27
N LEU A 14 35.30 8.39 -23.64
CA LEU A 14 34.04 8.66 -24.35
C LEU A 14 32.99 9.06 -23.31
N ALA A 15 32.71 10.35 -23.23
CA ALA A 15 31.59 10.88 -22.46
C ALA A 15 30.28 10.42 -23.12
N VAL A 16 29.61 9.43 -22.52
CA VAL A 16 28.26 9.03 -22.90
C VAL A 16 27.31 10.09 -22.32
N PRO A 17 26.51 10.80 -23.14
CA PRO A 17 25.49 11.68 -22.60
C PRO A 17 24.44 10.80 -21.92
N ALA A 18 24.32 10.94 -20.60
CA ALA A 18 23.24 10.35 -19.83
C ALA A 18 21.94 11.03 -20.26
N ALA A 19 21.30 10.46 -21.29
CA ALA A 19 19.91 10.77 -21.59
C ALA A 19 19.09 10.30 -20.39
N ALA A 20 18.67 11.27 -19.56
CA ALA A 20 17.68 11.05 -18.53
C ALA A 20 16.39 10.58 -19.22
N ALA A 21 16.22 9.26 -19.31
CA ALA A 21 14.94 8.69 -19.67
C ALA A 21 13.93 9.20 -18.64
N PRO A 22 12.78 9.76 -19.05
CA PRO A 22 11.72 10.09 -18.11
C PRO A 22 11.40 8.80 -17.37
N GLY A 23 11.63 8.81 -16.05
CA GLY A 23 11.44 7.64 -15.21
C GLY A 23 10.05 7.10 -15.46
N SER A 24 9.96 5.84 -15.88
CA SER A 24 8.70 5.12 -15.94
C SER A 24 8.13 5.13 -14.53
N VAL A 25 7.24 6.08 -14.25
CA VAL A 25 6.31 5.97 -13.14
C VAL A 25 5.49 4.74 -13.52
N LEU A 26 5.86 3.62 -12.94
CA LEU A 26 5.17 2.35 -13.06
C LEU A 26 3.76 2.64 -12.53
N LEU A 27 2.83 2.94 -13.44
CA LEU A 27 1.39 2.92 -13.19
C LEU A 27 1.01 1.45 -12.97
N ILE A 28 1.44 0.90 -11.84
CA ILE A 28 0.88 -0.34 -11.30
C ILE A 28 -0.52 0.05 -10.86
N HIS A 29 -1.48 0.00 -11.78
CA HIS A 29 -2.86 -0.21 -11.40
C HIS A 29 -2.88 -1.60 -10.77
N SER A 30 -2.77 -1.68 -9.44
CA SER A 30 -3.15 -2.91 -8.78
C SER A 30 -4.62 -3.09 -9.11
N ASN A 31 -5.00 -4.23 -9.69
CA ASN A 31 -6.41 -4.60 -9.82
C ASN A 31 -6.89 -5.25 -8.52
N TYR A 32 -6.25 -4.90 -7.39
CA TYR A 32 -6.48 -5.49 -6.09
C TYR A 32 -7.81 -4.98 -5.53
N THR A 33 -8.80 -5.85 -5.54
CA THR A 33 -10.19 -5.56 -5.19
C THR A 33 -10.42 -5.67 -3.69
N ALA A 34 -11.49 -5.03 -3.21
CA ALA A 34 -11.95 -5.17 -1.84
C ALA A 34 -12.26 -6.63 -1.49
N GLY A 35 -12.71 -7.45 -2.45
CA GLY A 35 -12.93 -8.88 -2.24
C GLY A 35 -11.63 -9.66 -1.98
N GLU A 36 -10.54 -9.31 -2.69
CA GLU A 36 -9.22 -9.92 -2.48
C GLU A 36 -8.59 -9.48 -1.16
N LEU A 37 -8.83 -8.25 -0.70
CA LEU A 37 -8.46 -7.83 0.65
C LEU A 37 -9.34 -8.47 1.72
N LEU A 38 -10.64 -8.63 1.45
CA LEU A 38 -11.59 -9.17 2.42
C LEU A 38 -11.32 -10.63 2.77
N SER A 39 -10.81 -11.44 1.82
CA SER A 39 -10.52 -12.87 2.04
C SER A 39 -9.58 -13.09 3.24
N PRO A 40 -8.35 -12.53 3.27
CA PRO A 40 -7.47 -12.70 4.42
C PRO A 40 -8.05 -12.07 5.70
N CYS A 41 -8.76 -10.93 5.59
CA CYS A 41 -9.37 -10.29 6.77
C CYS A 41 -10.46 -11.15 7.45
N GLN A 42 -11.16 -11.99 6.69
CA GLN A 42 -12.18 -12.91 7.21
C GLN A 42 -11.59 -14.24 7.68
N GLU A 43 -10.56 -14.75 7.02
CA GLU A 43 -9.90 -16.01 7.40
C GLU A 43 -9.19 -15.90 8.76
N ALA A 44 -8.72 -14.70 9.11
CA ALA A 44 -8.24 -14.34 10.45
C ALA A 44 -9.24 -14.71 11.56
N ASP A 45 -10.55 -14.59 11.29
CA ASP A 45 -11.63 -14.72 12.28
C ASP A 45 -12.19 -16.15 12.40
N ASN A 46 -11.66 -17.13 11.64
CA ASN A 46 -12.28 -18.46 11.49
C ASN A 46 -11.48 -19.65 12.05
N ASP A 47 -10.52 -19.42 12.96
CA ASP A 47 -9.61 -20.47 13.52
C ASP A 47 -8.96 -21.33 12.42
N ALA A 48 -8.72 -20.72 11.26
CA ALA A 48 -8.08 -21.39 10.15
C ALA A 48 -6.64 -21.73 10.54
N ARG A 49 -6.12 -22.86 10.05
CA ARG A 49 -4.72 -23.27 10.27
C ARG A 49 -3.70 -22.19 9.84
N TRP A 50 -4.12 -21.25 8.99
CA TRP A 50 -3.34 -20.12 8.49
C TRP A 50 -3.90 -18.76 8.94
N GLY A 51 -4.83 -18.74 9.90
CA GLY A 51 -5.57 -17.54 10.32
C GLY A 51 -4.65 -16.41 10.78
N GLN A 52 -3.59 -16.73 11.53
CA GLN A 52 -2.60 -15.73 11.94
C GLN A 52 -1.85 -15.11 10.74
N ALA A 53 -1.52 -15.90 9.71
CA ALA A 53 -0.86 -15.37 8.53
C ALA A 53 -1.82 -14.51 7.70
N ALA A 54 -3.06 -14.95 7.54
CA ALA A 54 -4.11 -14.20 6.87
C ALA A 54 -4.43 -12.86 7.57
N GLU A 55 -4.48 -12.87 8.91
CA GLU A 55 -4.63 -11.66 9.72
C GLU A 55 -3.50 -10.67 9.46
N ILE A 56 -2.25 -11.14 9.52
CA ILE A 56 -1.07 -10.31 9.27
C ILE A 56 -1.09 -9.74 7.85
N GLU A 57 -1.46 -10.53 6.82
CA GLU A 57 -1.54 -10.05 5.44
C GLU A 57 -2.58 -8.94 5.27
N CYS A 58 -3.77 -9.11 5.85
CA CYS A 58 -4.82 -8.10 5.84
C CYS A 58 -4.37 -6.81 6.57
N GLU A 59 -3.83 -6.97 7.79
CA GLU A 59 -3.42 -5.83 8.60
C GLU A 59 -2.24 -5.09 7.97
N GLN A 60 -1.27 -5.78 7.36
CA GLN A 60 -0.15 -5.12 6.68
C GLN A 60 -0.60 -4.22 5.52
N TYR A 61 -1.62 -4.65 4.75
CA TYR A 61 -2.19 -3.79 3.71
C TYR A 61 -2.84 -2.55 4.33
N ILE A 62 -3.63 -2.73 5.39
CA ILE A 62 -4.32 -1.63 6.09
C ILE A 62 -3.32 -0.65 6.71
N ILE A 63 -2.29 -1.16 7.38
CA ILE A 63 -1.20 -0.37 7.97
C ILE A 63 -0.52 0.45 6.89
N GLY A 64 -0.05 -0.18 5.81
CA GLY A 64 0.62 0.54 4.72
C GLY A 64 -0.26 1.60 4.05
N TYR A 65 -1.57 1.33 3.95
CA TYR A 65 -2.54 2.29 3.44
C TYR A 65 -2.71 3.49 4.38
N ILE A 66 -2.89 3.24 5.68
CA ILE A 66 -3.03 4.26 6.71
C ILE A 66 -1.77 5.12 6.83
N ASP A 67 -0.59 4.50 6.90
CA ASP A 67 0.70 5.18 7.00
C ASP A 67 0.90 6.16 5.83
N ALA A 68 0.47 5.77 4.62
CA ALA A 68 0.52 6.64 3.45
C ALA A 68 -0.43 7.85 3.58
N LEU A 69 -1.62 7.66 4.15
CA LEU A 69 -2.55 8.76 4.41
C LEU A 69 -2.04 9.70 5.51
N GLU A 70 -1.45 9.16 6.57
CA GLU A 70 -0.82 9.96 7.64
C GLU A 70 0.34 10.78 7.08
N ALA A 71 1.23 10.16 6.30
CA ALA A 71 2.38 10.83 5.68
C ALA A 71 1.99 11.95 4.70
N THR A 72 0.78 11.88 4.13
CA THR A 72 0.25 12.90 3.21
C THR A 72 -0.67 13.92 3.90
N GLY A 73 -0.94 13.77 5.20
CA GLY A 73 -1.85 14.64 5.95
C GLY A 73 -3.32 14.48 5.54
N ALA A 74 -3.69 13.35 4.97
CA ALA A 74 -5.07 13.06 4.54
C ALA A 74 -5.97 12.56 5.69
N VAL A 75 -5.37 12.21 6.83
CA VAL A 75 -6.02 11.78 8.07
C VAL A 75 -5.39 12.52 9.26
N GLY A 76 -6.11 12.61 10.37
CA GLY A 76 -5.67 13.26 11.60
C GLY A 76 -6.43 14.54 11.92
N GLU A 77 -5.94 15.27 12.93
CA GLU A 77 -6.59 16.51 13.41
C GLU A 77 -6.69 17.56 12.30
N GLY A 78 -7.87 18.15 12.14
CA GLY A 78 -8.15 19.13 11.09
C GLY A 78 -8.48 18.53 9.72
N THR A 79 -8.56 17.20 9.60
CA THR A 79 -9.07 16.50 8.41
C THR A 79 -10.49 15.98 8.64
N ASP A 80 -11.07 15.31 7.65
CA ASP A 80 -12.39 14.67 7.78
C ASP A 80 -12.31 13.27 8.43
N ILE A 81 -11.11 12.68 8.55
CA ILE A 81 -10.90 11.30 9.02
C ILE A 81 -10.00 11.29 10.26
N CYS A 82 -10.50 10.74 11.36
CA CYS A 82 -9.79 10.64 12.64
C CYS A 82 -9.66 9.17 13.03
N LEU A 83 -8.46 8.62 12.85
CA LEU A 83 -8.16 7.22 13.14
C LEU A 83 -8.32 6.90 14.63
N PRO A 84 -8.70 5.66 14.98
CA PRO A 84 -8.68 5.18 16.36
C PRO A 84 -7.30 5.36 17.01
N ALA A 85 -7.27 5.83 18.25
CA ALA A 85 -6.03 6.08 18.98
C ALA A 85 -5.34 4.78 19.46
N GLN A 86 -6.07 3.67 19.51
CA GLN A 86 -5.58 2.37 19.93
C GLN A 86 -6.09 1.31 18.97
N ASN A 87 -5.29 0.26 18.77
CA ASN A 87 -5.66 -0.89 17.95
C ASN A 87 -6.15 -0.52 16.54
N THR A 88 -5.56 0.52 15.95
CA THR A 88 -5.99 1.11 14.67
C THR A 88 -6.09 0.08 13.54
N PRO A 89 -5.12 -0.83 13.32
CA PRO A 89 -5.22 -1.79 12.22
C PRO A 89 -6.44 -2.72 12.35
N ASP A 90 -6.69 -3.24 13.55
CA ASP A 90 -7.78 -4.16 13.83
C ASP A 90 -9.15 -3.45 13.80
N GLU A 91 -9.27 -2.26 14.39
CA GLU A 91 -10.51 -1.46 14.32
C GLU A 91 -10.87 -1.11 12.88
N VAL A 92 -9.89 -0.72 12.07
CA VAL A 92 -10.08 -0.44 10.64
C VAL A 92 -10.38 -1.72 9.87
N ARG A 93 -9.76 -2.85 10.19
CA ARG A 93 -10.06 -4.17 9.62
C ARG A 93 -11.53 -4.54 9.85
N TRP A 94 -12.01 -4.44 11.08
CA TRP A 94 -13.42 -4.72 11.41
C TRP A 94 -14.38 -3.78 10.71
N ALA A 95 -14.09 -2.48 10.69
CA ALA A 95 -14.89 -1.50 9.96
C ALA A 95 -14.96 -1.84 8.47
N PHE A 96 -13.83 -2.15 7.84
CA PHE A 96 -13.74 -2.53 6.44
C PHE A 96 -14.56 -3.78 6.14
N MET A 97 -14.41 -4.83 6.94
CA MET A 97 -15.19 -6.07 6.79
C MET A 97 -16.70 -5.79 6.87
N ARG A 98 -17.15 -5.07 7.90
CA ARG A 98 -18.56 -4.68 8.05
C ARG A 98 -19.05 -3.83 6.88
N TRP A 99 -18.24 -2.87 6.45
CA TRP A 99 -18.57 -1.98 5.35
C TRP A 99 -18.74 -2.74 4.04
N VAL A 100 -17.79 -3.62 3.67
CA VAL A 100 -17.91 -4.42 2.44
C VAL A 100 -19.16 -5.31 2.51
N HIS A 101 -19.41 -5.98 3.63
CA HIS A 101 -20.59 -6.83 3.82
C HIS A 101 -21.92 -6.07 3.69
N GLY A 102 -21.98 -4.79 4.09
CA GLY A 102 -23.19 -3.96 4.01
C GLY A 102 -23.75 -3.78 2.59
N ALA A 103 -22.94 -3.97 1.55
CA ALA A 103 -23.41 -4.08 0.17
C ALA A 103 -22.50 -5.02 -0.64
N PHE A 104 -22.35 -6.26 -0.14
CA PHE A 104 -21.34 -7.22 -0.55
C PHE A 104 -21.14 -7.34 -2.06
N THR A 105 -22.20 -7.60 -2.84
CA THR A 105 -22.11 -7.79 -4.30
C THR A 105 -21.46 -6.59 -5.01
N LYS A 106 -21.79 -5.37 -4.58
CA LYS A 106 -21.24 -4.14 -5.15
C LYS A 106 -19.85 -3.83 -4.59
N ARG A 107 -19.71 -3.84 -3.27
CA ARG A 107 -18.52 -3.35 -2.58
C ARG A 107 -17.32 -4.27 -2.73
N LYS A 108 -17.52 -5.59 -2.82
CA LYS A 108 -16.41 -6.54 -3.04
C LYS A 108 -15.70 -6.36 -4.39
N ALA A 109 -16.39 -5.78 -5.38
CA ALA A 109 -15.84 -5.55 -6.72
C ALA A 109 -15.13 -4.19 -6.85
N MET A 110 -15.19 -3.34 -5.81
CA MET A 110 -14.46 -2.07 -5.79
C MET A 110 -12.95 -2.30 -5.63
N MET A 111 -12.16 -1.30 -5.97
CA MET A 111 -10.74 -1.27 -5.62
C MET A 111 -10.55 -1.29 -4.10
N ALA A 112 -9.60 -2.08 -3.59
CA ALA A 112 -9.36 -2.20 -2.14
C ALA A 112 -9.05 -0.83 -1.50
N ALA A 113 -8.20 -0.04 -2.13
CA ALA A 113 -7.87 1.31 -1.70
C ALA A 113 -9.09 2.25 -1.66
N GLU A 114 -9.96 2.19 -2.68
CA GLU A 114 -11.19 3.00 -2.70
C GLU A 114 -12.15 2.55 -1.60
N ALA A 115 -12.36 1.25 -1.44
CA ALA A 115 -13.22 0.70 -0.40
C ALA A 115 -12.71 1.04 1.01
N LEU A 116 -11.39 1.00 1.25
CA LEU A 116 -10.80 1.44 2.52
C LEU A 116 -10.99 2.93 2.74
N MET A 117 -10.75 3.79 1.75
CA MET A 117 -11.01 5.23 1.88
C MET A 117 -12.48 5.51 2.25
N GLU A 118 -13.43 4.86 1.58
CA GLU A 118 -14.85 5.03 1.87
C GLU A 118 -15.25 4.47 3.23
N THR A 119 -14.62 3.36 3.66
CA THR A 119 -14.75 2.85 5.03
C THR A 119 -14.26 3.89 6.02
N LEU A 120 -13.08 4.46 5.81
CA LEU A 120 -12.46 5.41 6.74
C LEU A 120 -13.32 6.68 6.92
N LYS A 121 -13.83 7.23 5.82
CA LYS A 121 -14.74 8.38 5.84
C LYS A 121 -16.04 8.09 6.60
N GLN A 122 -16.60 6.89 6.44
CA GLN A 122 -17.89 6.54 7.01
C GLN A 122 -17.80 6.19 8.49
N ASP A 123 -16.79 5.41 8.88
CA ASP A 123 -16.71 4.80 10.20
C ASP A 123 -15.81 5.60 11.18
N PHE A 124 -14.91 6.45 10.67
CA PHE A 124 -13.98 7.24 11.48
C PHE A 124 -14.01 8.74 11.19
N PRO A 125 -15.19 9.40 11.17
CA PRO A 125 -15.26 10.84 10.97
C PRO A 125 -14.64 11.59 12.16
N CYS A 126 -13.92 12.67 11.89
CA CYS A 126 -13.48 13.58 12.95
C CYS A 126 -14.68 14.22 13.65
N LYS A 127 -14.63 14.28 14.99
CA LYS A 127 -15.63 15.02 15.78
C LYS A 127 -15.43 16.51 15.52
N LYS A 128 -16.53 17.20 15.20
CA LYS A 128 -16.57 18.67 15.07
C LYS A 128 -16.54 19.35 16.43
#